data_AF-A0A4Y2U821-F1
#
_entry.id   AF-A0A4Y2U821-F1
#
_cell.length_a   1.000
_cell.length_b   1.000
_cell.length_c   1.000
_cell.angle_alpha   90.00
_cell.angle_beta   90.00
_cell.angle_gamma   90.00
#
_symmetry.space_group_name_H-M   'P 1'
#
loop_
_entity.id
_entity.type
_entity.pdbx_description
1 polymer ?
#
loop_
_entity_poly.entity_id
_entity_poly.type
_entity_poly.pdbx_seq_one_letter_code
_entity_poly.pdbx_strand_id
1 'polypeptide(L)'
;MIVLGFNTTLFAYTGTGILWPAYVTNPVCQKDWWWYLLYINNFEESAKQCLLWCWSLAADMQFYIISPLFMVPLIRWPRLGYALILACIIGSCTASFLLTYQYNLIDGLSRLEFHLHDPQTHMNKLWEYFDVVYSKPYARINPYLIAILLAYYLHKKSFNTGTRRNSTLTLWCGWIATVLCMWNCFFSLFKEEEILVVTAVYNATKHLLFSFGLAGVIYLCLTGQS
;
A
#
# COMPACT_ATOMS: atom_id res chain seq x y z
N MET A 1 -17.13 -12.01 4.06
CA MET A 1 -18.25 -12.27 4.99
C MET A 1 -18.14 -13.58 5.74
N ILE A 2 -17.82 -14.70 5.07
CA ILE A 2 -17.59 -15.99 5.75
C ILE A 2 -16.51 -15.86 6.84
N VAL A 3 -15.39 -15.19 6.54
CA VAL A 3 -14.30 -14.95 7.50
C VAL A 3 -14.74 -14.10 8.69
N LEU A 4 -15.57 -13.08 8.46
CA LEU A 4 -16.11 -12.24 9.53
C LEU A 4 -17.02 -13.07 10.43
N GLY A 5 -17.99 -13.80 9.86
CA GLY A 5 -18.88 -14.67 10.63
C GLY A 5 -18.14 -15.76 11.41
N PHE A 6 -17.12 -16.37 10.80
CA PHE A 6 -16.27 -17.34 11.46
C PHE A 6 -15.52 -16.71 12.65
N ASN A 7 -14.89 -15.54 12.47
CA ASN A 7 -14.11 -14.92 13.54
C ASN A 7 -14.99 -14.38 14.68
N THR A 8 -16.23 -13.98 14.40
CA THR A 8 -17.14 -13.46 15.42
C THR A 8 -17.88 -14.54 16.19
N THR A 9 -18.15 -15.71 15.60
CA THR A 9 -19.03 -16.72 16.21
C THR A 9 -18.35 -18.06 16.48
N LEU A 10 -17.45 -18.51 15.61
CA LEU A 10 -16.89 -19.86 15.67
C LEU A 10 -15.48 -19.89 16.25
N PHE A 11 -14.70 -18.81 16.10
CA PHE A 11 -13.30 -18.76 16.55
C PHE A 11 -13.11 -18.96 18.07
N ALA A 12 -14.10 -18.56 18.88
CA ALA A 12 -14.05 -18.83 20.33
C ALA A 12 -14.11 -20.34 20.66
N TYR A 13 -14.71 -21.15 19.78
CA TYR A 13 -14.90 -22.59 20.00
C TYR A 13 -13.77 -23.46 19.43
N THR A 14 -12.82 -22.88 18.69
CA THR A 14 -11.75 -23.65 18.03
C THR A 14 -10.56 -23.96 18.94
N GLY A 15 -10.53 -23.47 20.17
CA GLY A 15 -9.45 -23.74 21.11
C GLY A 15 -9.70 -23.21 22.52
N THR A 16 -8.75 -23.50 23.41
CA THR A 16 -8.70 -23.00 24.79
C THR A 16 -7.25 -22.67 25.13
N GLY A 17 -7.00 -21.54 25.79
CA GLY A 17 -5.65 -21.14 26.19
C GLY A 17 -5.58 -19.70 26.66
N ILE A 18 -4.43 -19.30 27.22
CA ILE A 18 -4.24 -17.96 27.81
C ILE A 18 -4.28 -16.83 26.77
N LEU A 19 -4.01 -17.16 25.51
CA LEU A 19 -4.11 -16.25 24.36
C LEU A 19 -5.46 -16.37 23.63
N TRP A 20 -6.31 -17.32 24.02
CA TRP A 20 -7.61 -17.53 23.37
C TRP A 20 -8.64 -16.55 23.93
N PRO A 21 -9.54 -16.02 23.08
CA PRO A 21 -10.53 -15.07 23.53
C PRO A 21 -11.46 -15.66 24.60
N ALA A 22 -11.63 -14.94 25.70
CA ALA A 22 -12.58 -15.27 26.76
C ALA A 22 -14.04 -14.90 26.40
N TYR A 23 -14.24 -14.24 25.25
CA TYR A 23 -15.55 -13.86 24.74
C TYR A 23 -16.05 -14.89 23.72
N VAL A 24 -17.36 -15.17 23.75
CA VAL A 24 -18.02 -16.01 22.73
C VAL A 24 -18.18 -15.24 21.42
N THR A 25 -18.46 -13.94 21.53
CA THR A 25 -18.54 -13.01 20.40
C THR A 25 -17.71 -11.79 20.71
N ASN A 26 -16.82 -11.42 19.78
CA ASN A 26 -15.98 -10.24 19.97
C ASN A 26 -16.87 -8.98 20.07
N PRO A 27 -16.84 -8.24 21.20
CA PRO A 27 -17.75 -7.13 21.45
C PRO A 27 -17.55 -5.96 20.47
N VAL A 28 -16.32 -5.75 20.00
CA VAL A 28 -15.99 -4.74 18.98
C VAL A 28 -16.65 -5.12 17.65
N CYS A 29 -16.56 -6.40 17.28
CA CYS A 29 -17.18 -6.91 16.06
C CYS A 29 -18.71 -6.85 16.09
N GLN A 30 -19.34 -7.07 17.24
CA GLN A 30 -20.80 -7.03 17.36
C GLN A 30 -21.36 -5.62 17.09
N LYS A 31 -20.59 -4.58 17.42
CA LYS A 31 -20.98 -3.19 17.19
C LYS A 31 -20.69 -2.74 15.75
N ASP A 32 -19.51 -3.07 15.23
CA ASP A 32 -18.97 -2.45 14.01
C ASP A 32 -18.84 -3.42 12.82
N TRP A 33 -19.52 -4.59 12.84
CA TRP A 33 -19.50 -5.57 11.73
C TRP A 33 -19.91 -4.98 10.37
N TRP A 34 -20.83 -4.00 10.37
CA TRP A 34 -21.37 -3.41 9.14
C TRP A 34 -20.32 -2.61 8.35
N TRP A 35 -19.29 -2.06 9.02
CA TRP A 35 -18.17 -1.40 8.35
C TRP A 35 -17.40 -2.33 7.40
N TYR A 36 -17.31 -3.60 7.77
CA TYR A 36 -16.66 -4.63 6.95
C TYR A 36 -17.51 -5.04 5.75
N LEU A 37 -18.84 -5.02 5.88
CA LEU A 37 -19.75 -5.28 4.76
C LEU A 37 -19.67 -4.19 3.69
N LEU A 38 -19.54 -2.95 4.13
CA LEU A 38 -19.42 -1.79 3.25
C LEU A 38 -17.98 -1.54 2.78
N TYR A 39 -17.00 -2.33 3.24
CA TYR A 39 -15.57 -2.14 2.93
C TYR A 39 -15.07 -0.72 3.23
N ILE A 40 -15.50 -0.15 4.35
CA ILE A 40 -15.08 1.20 4.81
C ILE A 40 -14.34 1.14 6.15
N ASN A 41 -14.08 -0.06 6.69
CA ASN A 41 -13.43 -0.24 7.97
C ASN A 41 -12.03 0.41 8.05
N ASN A 42 -11.35 0.62 6.92
CA ASN A 42 -10.06 1.33 6.87
C ASN A 42 -10.12 2.82 7.27
N PHE A 43 -11.32 3.41 7.34
CA PHE A 43 -11.50 4.77 7.86
C PHE A 43 -11.59 4.84 9.38
N GLU A 44 -11.92 3.73 10.04
CA GLU A 44 -11.98 3.62 11.49
C GLU A 44 -10.56 3.55 12.11
N GLU A 45 -10.46 3.92 13.38
CA GLU A 45 -9.25 3.73 14.21
C GLU A 45 -8.98 2.24 14.45
N SER A 46 -7.71 1.85 14.44
CA SER A 46 -7.26 0.46 14.65
C SER A 46 -7.78 -0.15 15.95
N ALA A 47 -7.90 0.66 17.02
CA ALA A 47 -8.43 0.23 18.31
C ALA A 47 -9.89 -0.23 18.27
N LYS A 48 -10.68 0.26 17.29
CA LYS A 48 -12.09 -0.10 17.08
C LYS A 48 -12.27 -1.11 15.94
N GLN A 49 -11.19 -1.54 15.30
CA GLN A 49 -11.25 -2.56 14.26
C GLN A 49 -11.31 -3.96 14.86
N CYS A 50 -12.42 -4.65 14.61
CA CYS A 50 -12.64 -6.06 14.90
C CYS A 50 -11.61 -7.00 14.22
N LEU A 51 -11.42 -6.82 12.92
CA LEU A 51 -10.47 -7.53 12.07
C LEU A 51 -9.48 -6.51 11.53
N LEU A 52 -8.41 -6.26 12.28
CA LEU A 52 -7.39 -5.28 11.90
C LEU A 52 -6.93 -5.53 10.46
N TRP A 53 -6.48 -6.75 10.14
CA TRP A 53 -5.93 -7.11 8.83
C TRP A 53 -6.86 -6.92 7.62
N CYS A 54 -8.18 -6.75 7.83
CA CYS A 54 -9.12 -6.50 6.74
C CYS A 54 -9.07 -5.06 6.22
N TRP A 55 -8.25 -4.17 6.80
CA TRP A 55 -8.04 -2.81 6.29
C TRP A 55 -7.58 -2.79 4.82
N SER A 56 -6.71 -3.73 4.42
CA SER A 56 -6.17 -3.80 3.06
C SER A 56 -7.22 -4.27 2.06
N LEU A 57 -8.05 -5.25 2.45
CA LEU A 57 -9.14 -5.74 1.61
C LEU A 57 -10.18 -4.65 1.32
N ALA A 58 -10.46 -3.78 2.29
CA ALA A 58 -11.30 -2.60 2.10
C ALA A 58 -10.70 -1.63 1.09
N ALA A 59 -9.41 -1.34 1.21
CA ALA A 59 -8.71 -0.48 0.25
C ALA A 59 -8.76 -1.07 -1.17
N ASP A 60 -8.54 -2.38 -1.33
CA ASP A 60 -8.56 -3.04 -2.64
C ASP A 60 -9.94 -2.95 -3.31
N MET A 61 -11.02 -3.15 -2.55
CA MET A 61 -12.38 -3.00 -3.08
C MET A 61 -12.67 -1.55 -3.49
N GLN A 62 -12.26 -0.59 -2.67
CA GLN A 62 -12.38 0.84 -3.00
C GLN A 62 -11.63 1.17 -4.30
N PHE A 63 -10.39 0.68 -4.45
CA PHE A 63 -9.58 0.87 -5.65
C PHE A 63 -10.20 0.22 -6.89
N TYR A 64 -10.79 -0.96 -6.75
CA TYR A 64 -11.51 -1.62 -7.82
C TYR A 64 -12.70 -0.79 -8.31
N ILE A 65 -13.50 -0.23 -7.38
CA ILE A 65 -14.66 0.61 -7.71
C ILE A 65 -14.23 1.88 -8.45
N ILE A 66 -13.16 2.55 -8.02
CA ILE A 66 -12.67 3.77 -8.67
C ILE A 66 -11.86 3.51 -9.95
N SER A 67 -11.47 2.26 -10.22
CA SER A 67 -10.62 1.91 -11.37
C SER A 67 -11.12 2.41 -12.74
N PRO A 68 -12.43 2.40 -13.05
CA PRO A 68 -12.91 2.89 -14.35
C PRO A 68 -12.67 4.39 -14.53
N LEU A 69 -12.62 5.16 -13.42
CA LEU A 69 -12.32 6.60 -13.43
C LEU A 69 -10.93 6.88 -13.99
N PHE A 70 -9.98 5.96 -13.80
CA PHE A 70 -8.63 6.09 -14.34
C PHE A 70 -8.50 5.43 -15.72
N MET A 71 -9.08 4.24 -15.89
CA MET A 71 -8.97 3.46 -17.13
C MET A 71 -9.69 4.10 -18.31
N VAL A 72 -10.93 4.58 -18.13
CA VAL A 72 -11.74 5.13 -19.23
C VAL A 72 -11.09 6.37 -19.85
N PRO A 73 -10.65 7.39 -19.07
CA PRO A 73 -9.91 8.51 -19.63
C PRO A 73 -8.59 8.09 -20.27
N LEU A 74 -7.87 7.12 -19.72
CA LEU A 74 -6.60 6.67 -20.26
C LEU A 74 -6.74 6.04 -21.66
N ILE A 75 -7.83 5.32 -21.90
CA ILE A 75 -8.13 4.73 -23.21
C ILE A 75 -8.68 5.78 -24.18
N ARG A 76 -9.65 6.60 -23.75
CA ARG A 76 -10.34 7.54 -24.65
C ARG A 76 -9.57 8.83 -24.91
N TRP A 77 -8.90 9.36 -23.89
CA TRP A 77 -8.20 10.64 -23.87
C TRP A 77 -6.87 10.50 -23.11
N PRO A 78 -5.85 9.85 -23.69
CA PRO A 78 -4.65 9.45 -22.97
C PRO A 78 -3.95 10.60 -22.23
N ARG A 79 -3.92 11.82 -22.80
CA ARG A 79 -3.36 13.00 -22.13
C ARG A 79 -4.06 13.32 -20.81
N LEU A 80 -5.40 13.26 -20.80
CA LEU A 80 -6.21 13.47 -19.59
C LEU A 80 -5.99 12.33 -18.59
N GLY A 81 -5.98 11.08 -19.05
CA GLY A 81 -5.73 9.92 -18.18
C GLY A 81 -4.36 9.97 -17.50
N TYR A 82 -3.29 10.28 -18.24
CA TYR A 82 -1.95 10.46 -17.66
C TYR A 82 -1.92 11.63 -16.68
N ALA A 83 -2.54 12.78 -17.00
CA ALA A 83 -2.59 13.93 -16.12
C ALA A 83 -3.34 13.62 -14.80
N LEU A 84 -4.47 12.91 -14.89
CA LEU A 84 -5.27 12.52 -13.74
C LEU A 84 -4.51 11.55 -12.83
N ILE A 85 -3.86 10.53 -13.41
CA ILE A 85 -3.03 9.59 -12.64
C ILE A 85 -1.86 10.31 -11.97
N LEU A 86 -1.16 11.18 -12.70
CA LEU A 86 -0.03 11.94 -12.16
C LEU A 86 -0.48 12.87 -11.02
N ALA A 87 -1.61 13.55 -11.17
CA ALA A 87 -2.18 14.40 -10.14
C ALA A 87 -2.54 13.60 -8.87
N CYS A 88 -3.12 12.40 -9.01
CA CYS A 88 -3.43 11.53 -7.88
C CYS A 88 -2.16 10.99 -7.19
N ILE A 89 -1.12 10.64 -7.94
CA ILE A 89 0.17 10.21 -7.37
C ILE A 89 0.80 11.35 -6.57
N ILE A 90 0.87 12.54 -7.15
CA ILE A 90 1.42 13.72 -6.46
C ILE A 90 0.59 14.03 -5.22
N GLY A 91 -0.75 14.05 -5.33
CA GLY A 91 -1.65 14.28 -4.20
C GLY A 91 -1.46 13.25 -3.07
N SER A 92 -1.29 11.96 -3.42
CA SER A 92 -1.03 10.89 -2.46
C SER A 92 0.31 11.08 -1.73
N CYS A 93 1.38 11.37 -2.47
CA CYS A 93 2.69 11.66 -1.91
C CYS A 93 2.66 12.90 -1.01
N THR A 94 2.04 14.00 -1.47
CA THR A 94 1.92 15.25 -0.70
C THR A 94 1.10 15.05 0.56
N ALA A 95 -0.03 14.33 0.51
CA ALA A 95 -0.82 14.01 1.68
C ALA A 95 -0.01 13.22 2.71
N SER A 96 0.70 12.19 2.26
CA SER A 96 1.55 11.36 3.13
C SER A 96 2.69 12.17 3.77
N PHE A 97 3.31 13.07 3.01
CA PHE A 97 4.35 13.99 3.50
C PHE A 97 3.79 14.96 4.55
N LEU A 98 2.69 15.66 4.24
CA LEU A 98 2.07 16.65 5.11
C LEU A 98 1.58 16.03 6.42
N LEU A 99 0.92 14.87 6.34
CA LEU A 99 0.46 14.16 7.54
C LEU A 99 1.63 13.69 8.39
N THR A 100 2.69 13.16 7.77
CA THR A 100 3.89 12.76 8.53
C THR A 100 4.55 13.95 9.23
N TYR A 101 4.62 15.10 8.55
CA TYR A 101 5.22 16.30 9.11
C TYR A 101 4.37 16.93 10.22
N GLN A 102 3.04 17.01 10.02
CA GLN A 102 2.12 17.63 10.99
C GLN A 102 1.97 16.82 12.27
N TYR A 103 1.89 15.49 12.15
CA TYR A 103 1.66 14.59 13.28
C TYR A 103 2.97 13.99 13.85
N ASN A 104 4.14 14.43 13.38
CA ASN A 104 5.44 13.89 13.80
C ASN A 104 5.50 12.35 13.76
N LEU A 105 4.98 11.77 12.67
CA LEU A 105 4.84 10.31 12.54
C LEU A 105 6.20 9.65 12.25
N ILE A 106 6.31 8.39 12.66
CA ILE A 106 7.48 7.54 12.40
C ILE A 106 7.43 6.88 11.01
N ASP A 107 8.53 6.30 10.54
CA ASP A 107 8.61 5.59 9.25
C ASP A 107 8.03 4.15 9.26
N GLY A 108 7.45 3.73 10.38
CA GLY A 108 6.93 2.38 10.60
C GLY A 108 7.97 1.49 11.28
N LEU A 109 8.17 0.28 10.76
CA LEU A 109 9.07 -0.73 11.37
C LEU A 109 10.53 -0.64 10.89
N SER A 110 10.87 0.27 9.98
CA SER A 110 12.20 0.36 9.35
C SER A 110 13.33 0.71 10.31
N ARG A 111 13.03 1.35 11.46
CA ARG A 111 14.01 1.74 12.49
C ARG A 111 13.75 1.14 13.86
N LEU A 112 13.10 -0.03 13.93
CA LEU A 112 12.73 -0.67 15.19
C LEU A 112 13.91 -0.85 16.17
N GLU A 113 15.14 -1.05 15.65
CA GLU A 113 16.37 -1.22 16.43
C GLU A 113 16.69 -0.03 17.36
N PHE A 114 16.41 1.21 16.92
CA PHE A 114 16.70 2.42 17.71
C PHE A 114 15.70 2.66 18.84
N HIS A 115 14.54 2.00 18.79
CA HIS A 115 13.43 2.20 19.72
C HIS A 115 13.29 1.08 20.75
N LEU A 116 14.24 0.14 20.80
CA LEU A 116 14.26 -0.95 21.78
C LEU A 116 14.39 -0.46 23.23
N HIS A 117 14.86 0.78 23.44
CA HIS A 117 15.00 1.36 24.77
C HIS A 117 13.67 1.84 25.38
N ASP A 118 12.70 2.23 24.55
CA ASP A 118 11.34 2.60 24.98
C ASP A 118 10.29 2.02 24.02
N PRO A 119 10.00 0.70 24.14
CA PRO A 119 9.11 0.02 23.22
C PRO A 119 7.66 0.52 23.32
N GLN A 120 7.22 1.01 24.49
CA GLN A 120 5.83 1.42 24.68
C GLN A 120 5.51 2.70 23.91
N THR A 121 6.38 3.71 24.00
CA THR A 121 6.21 4.97 23.27
C THR A 121 6.30 4.75 21.77
N HIS A 122 7.20 3.88 21.32
CA HIS A 122 7.32 3.54 19.91
C HIS A 122 6.08 2.82 19.38
N MET A 123 5.54 1.86 20.13
CA MET A 123 4.30 1.16 19.75
C MET A 123 3.12 2.12 19.64
N ASN A 124 2.98 3.09 20.55
CA ASN A 124 1.92 4.09 20.45
C ASN A 124 2.04 4.94 19.17
N LYS A 125 3.25 5.41 18.84
CA LYS A 125 3.51 6.15 17.59
C LYS A 125 3.30 5.28 16.34
N LEU A 126 3.57 3.99 16.43
CA LEU A 126 3.33 3.04 15.34
C LEU A 126 1.83 2.88 15.06
N TRP A 127 1.01 2.80 16.11
CA TRP A 127 -0.46 2.77 15.97
C TRP A 127 -1.01 4.09 15.44
N GLU A 128 -0.48 5.22 15.89
CA GLU A 128 -0.85 6.53 15.33
C GLU A 128 -0.47 6.64 13.84
N TYR A 129 0.72 6.20 13.46
CA TYR A 129 1.12 6.11 12.05
C TYR A 129 0.19 5.18 11.26
N PHE A 130 -0.23 4.06 11.88
CA PHE A 130 -1.14 3.12 11.26
C PHE A 130 -2.51 3.74 10.97
N ASP A 131 -3.05 4.47 11.95
CA ASP A 131 -4.36 5.09 11.91
C ASP A 131 -4.43 6.36 11.09
N VAL A 132 -3.33 7.12 11.01
CA VAL A 132 -3.32 8.37 10.23
C VAL A 132 -2.89 8.12 8.79
N VAL A 133 -1.89 7.29 8.52
CA VAL A 133 -1.30 7.18 7.18
C VAL A 133 -1.40 5.77 6.60
N TYR A 134 -0.97 4.75 7.33
CA TYR A 134 -0.72 3.43 6.73
C TYR A 134 -1.98 2.71 6.23
N SER A 135 -3.06 2.76 7.00
CA SER A 135 -4.33 2.08 6.71
C SER A 135 -5.20 2.84 5.70
N LYS A 136 -4.91 4.13 5.48
CA LYS A 136 -5.76 5.01 4.69
C LYS A 136 -5.53 4.84 3.19
N PRO A 137 -6.61 4.81 2.38
CA PRO A 137 -6.50 4.52 0.95
C PRO A 137 -5.74 5.63 0.19
N TYR A 138 -5.80 6.88 0.65
CA TYR A 138 -5.11 7.99 0.00
C TYR A 138 -3.58 7.88 0.03
N ALA A 139 -2.99 7.19 1.02
CA ALA A 139 -1.54 6.95 1.08
C ALA A 139 -1.12 5.67 0.32
N ARG A 140 -2.10 4.88 -0.13
CA ARG A 140 -1.92 3.52 -0.68
C ARG A 140 -2.37 3.36 -2.12
N ILE A 141 -2.86 4.42 -2.76
CA ILE A 141 -3.34 4.38 -4.14
C ILE A 141 -2.20 4.29 -5.18
N ASN A 142 -0.98 4.71 -4.82
CA ASN A 142 0.17 4.76 -5.74
C ASN A 142 0.50 3.43 -6.46
N PRO A 143 0.62 2.28 -5.77
CA PRO A 143 0.82 0.99 -6.43
C PRO A 143 -0.27 0.64 -7.43
N TYR A 144 -1.51 0.97 -7.11
CA TYR A 144 -2.65 0.69 -7.96
C TYR A 144 -2.58 1.47 -9.28
N LEU A 145 -2.26 2.76 -9.19
CA LEU A 145 -2.13 3.63 -10.38
C LEU A 145 -0.95 3.24 -11.27
N ILE A 146 0.19 2.88 -10.68
CA ILE A 146 1.34 2.37 -11.45
C ILE A 146 0.99 1.06 -12.16
N ALA A 147 0.25 0.16 -11.51
CA ALA A 147 -0.21 -1.07 -12.14
C ALA A 147 -1.13 -0.79 -13.35
N ILE A 148 -2.07 0.15 -13.25
CA ILE A 148 -2.93 0.57 -14.37
C ILE A 148 -2.09 1.13 -15.53
N LEU A 149 -1.10 1.99 -15.22
CA LEU A 149 -0.21 2.56 -16.24
C LEU A 149 0.59 1.47 -16.96
N LEU A 150 1.15 0.51 -16.21
CA LEU A 150 1.89 -0.62 -16.77
C LEU A 150 0.99 -1.48 -17.65
N ALA A 151 -0.20 -1.84 -17.17
CA ALA A 151 -1.16 -2.65 -17.91
C ALA A 151 -1.55 -1.98 -19.23
N TYR A 152 -1.84 -0.68 -19.20
CA TYR A 152 -2.15 0.09 -20.42
C TYR A 152 -0.97 0.13 -21.40
N TYR A 153 0.25 0.35 -20.90
CA TYR A 153 1.46 0.36 -21.72
C TYR A 153 1.68 -1.00 -22.40
N LEU A 154 1.57 -2.10 -21.64
CA LEU A 154 1.71 -3.45 -22.16
C LEU A 154 0.63 -3.79 -23.19
N HIS A 155 -0.62 -3.42 -22.94
CA HIS A 155 -1.73 -3.62 -23.87
C HIS A 155 -1.47 -2.92 -25.21
N LYS A 156 -1.04 -1.65 -25.18
CA LYS A 156 -0.72 -0.88 -26.39
C LYS A 156 0.49 -1.44 -27.14
N LYS A 157 1.52 -1.90 -26.41
CA LYS A 157 2.71 -2.54 -27.00
C LYS A 157 2.36 -3.86 -27.69
N SER A 158 1.53 -4.69 -27.05
CA SER A 158 1.04 -5.94 -27.61
C SER A 158 0.20 -5.73 -28.87
N PHE A 159 -0.58 -4.64 -28.95
CA PHE A 159 -1.43 -4.35 -30.10
C PHE A 159 -0.66 -3.76 -31.30
N ASN A 160 0.33 -2.89 -31.06
CA ASN A 160 0.98 -2.13 -32.13
C ASN A 160 2.21 -2.79 -32.75
N THR A 161 2.86 -3.71 -32.03
CA THR A 161 4.13 -4.28 -32.47
C THR A 161 4.14 -5.75 -32.14
N GLY A 162 3.88 -6.60 -33.14
CA GLY A 162 4.37 -7.98 -33.10
C GLY A 162 5.81 -7.94 -32.58
N THR A 163 6.01 -8.58 -31.44
CA THR A 163 7.17 -8.56 -30.52
C THR A 163 8.47 -7.98 -31.11
N ARG A 164 8.63 -6.65 -31.12
CA ARG A 164 9.92 -6.03 -31.43
C ARG A 164 10.86 -6.29 -30.25
N ARG A 165 11.90 -7.08 -30.50
CA ARG A 165 12.93 -7.48 -29.53
C ARG A 165 13.57 -6.24 -28.90
N ASN A 166 13.42 -6.06 -27.59
CA ASN A 166 14.12 -5.01 -26.85
C ASN A 166 15.65 -5.20 -26.95
N SER A 167 16.43 -4.12 -26.99
CA SER A 167 17.90 -4.23 -26.94
C SER A 167 18.34 -4.82 -25.60
N THR A 168 19.38 -5.66 -25.63
CA THR A 168 20.00 -6.25 -24.43
C THR A 168 20.39 -5.16 -23.41
N LEU A 169 20.84 -4.00 -23.89
CA LEU A 169 21.17 -2.85 -23.03
C LEU A 169 19.94 -2.35 -22.25
N THR A 170 18.78 -2.25 -22.89
CA THR A 170 17.54 -1.79 -22.25
C THR A 170 17.07 -2.75 -21.16
N LEU A 171 17.29 -4.05 -21.33
CA LEU A 171 16.96 -5.06 -20.33
C LEU A 171 17.86 -4.94 -19.09
N TRP A 172 19.17 -4.81 -19.28
CA TRP A 172 20.12 -4.62 -18.17
C TRP A 172 19.86 -3.32 -17.41
N CYS A 173 19.65 -2.21 -18.09
CA CYS A 173 19.27 -0.95 -17.45
C CYS A 173 17.95 -1.09 -16.66
N GLY A 174 16.99 -1.83 -17.19
CA GLY A 174 15.74 -2.14 -16.49
C GLY A 174 15.97 -2.91 -15.19
N TRP A 175 16.75 -4.00 -15.23
CA TRP A 175 17.06 -4.78 -14.03
C TRP A 175 17.79 -3.95 -12.97
N ILE A 176 18.82 -3.18 -13.38
CA ILE A 176 19.54 -2.28 -12.46
C ILE A 176 18.58 -1.27 -11.83
N ALA A 177 17.70 -0.64 -12.63
CA ALA A 177 16.72 0.30 -12.12
C ALA A 177 15.75 -0.35 -11.11
N THR A 178 15.29 -1.58 -11.35
CA THR A 178 14.41 -2.29 -10.42
C THR A 178 15.10 -2.61 -9.09
N VAL A 179 16.35 -3.07 -9.12
CA VAL A 179 17.13 -3.37 -7.91
C VAL A 179 17.37 -2.09 -7.12
N LEU A 180 17.72 -0.99 -7.79
CA LEU A 180 17.91 0.30 -7.12
C LEU A 180 16.61 0.80 -6.47
N CYS A 181 15.46 0.70 -7.14
CA CYS A 181 14.18 1.11 -6.56
C CYS A 181 13.81 0.28 -5.33
N MET A 182 14.00 -1.04 -5.40
CA MET A 182 13.74 -1.94 -4.27
C MET A 182 14.70 -1.68 -3.11
N TRP A 183 15.99 -1.52 -3.39
CA TRP A 183 16.99 -1.23 -2.38
C TRP A 183 16.68 0.06 -1.63
N ASN A 184 16.38 1.14 -2.34
CA ASN A 184 16.01 2.42 -1.73
C ASN A 184 14.71 2.29 -0.90
N CYS A 185 13.72 1.54 -1.37
CA CYS A 185 12.49 1.34 -0.61
C CYS A 185 12.74 0.70 0.76
N PHE A 186 13.63 -0.30 0.86
CA PHE A 186 13.86 -1.03 2.12
C PHE A 186 14.96 -0.43 2.98
N PHE A 187 16.04 0.07 2.38
CA PHE A 187 17.27 0.40 3.09
C PHE A 187 17.57 1.91 3.17
N SER A 188 16.75 2.79 2.58
CA SER A 188 17.04 4.22 2.56
C SER A 188 17.15 4.87 3.95
N LEU A 189 16.55 4.29 4.99
CA LEU A 189 16.61 4.82 6.37
C LEU A 189 17.43 3.93 7.31
N PHE A 190 18.12 2.92 6.77
CA PHE A 190 18.84 1.97 7.60
C PHE A 190 20.02 2.67 8.27
N LYS A 191 20.04 2.67 9.62
CA LYS A 191 21.06 3.31 10.47
C LYS A 191 21.16 4.83 10.39
N GLU A 192 20.20 5.52 9.77
CA GLU A 192 20.16 6.98 9.79
C GLU A 192 19.44 7.51 11.04
N GLU A 193 19.88 8.67 11.53
CA GLU A 193 19.22 9.39 12.62
C GLU A 193 17.81 9.87 12.22
N GLU A 194 16.92 9.98 13.20
CA GLU A 194 15.52 10.38 12.96
C GLU A 194 15.40 11.88 12.65
N ILE A 195 15.50 12.21 11.37
CA ILE A 195 15.18 13.54 10.85
C ILE A 195 13.76 13.53 10.32
N LEU A 196 12.87 14.33 10.92
CA LEU A 196 11.44 14.38 10.58
C LEU A 196 11.19 14.57 9.07
N VAL A 197 11.93 15.48 8.44
CA VAL A 197 11.79 15.75 7.00
C VAL A 197 12.15 14.53 6.16
N VAL A 198 13.22 13.81 6.53
CA VAL A 198 13.66 12.59 5.84
C VAL A 198 12.62 11.49 6.00
N THR A 199 12.08 11.31 7.21
CA THR A 199 10.97 10.37 7.49
C THR A 199 9.72 10.70 6.68
N ALA A 200 9.35 11.98 6.58
CA ALA A 200 8.20 12.42 5.78
C ALA A 200 8.39 12.15 4.28
N VAL A 201 9.58 12.44 3.73
CA VAL A 201 9.91 12.12 2.34
C VAL A 201 9.87 10.61 2.10
N TYR A 202 10.43 9.82 3.01
CA TYR A 202 10.42 8.37 2.91
C TYR A 202 9.00 7.79 2.95
N ASN A 203 8.17 8.23 3.90
CA ASN A 203 6.77 7.80 3.98
C ASN A 203 5.96 8.15 2.72
N ALA A 204 6.25 9.30 2.11
CA ALA A 204 5.60 9.71 0.86
C ALA A 204 6.05 8.89 -0.36
N THR A 205 7.31 8.45 -0.40
CA THR A 205 7.92 7.88 -1.62
C THR A 205 8.09 6.37 -1.60
N LYS A 206 8.19 5.71 -0.44
CA LYS A 206 8.51 4.28 -0.33
C LYS A 206 7.54 3.39 -1.11
N HIS A 207 6.23 3.64 -1.01
CA HIS A 207 5.23 2.87 -1.74
C HIS A 207 5.32 3.11 -3.25
N LEU A 208 5.69 4.31 -3.68
CA LEU A 208 5.89 4.63 -5.09
C LEU A 208 7.12 3.90 -5.65
N LEU A 209 8.24 3.94 -4.94
CA LEU A 209 9.49 3.24 -5.30
C LEU A 209 9.30 1.73 -5.39
N PHE A 210 8.63 1.14 -4.39
CA PHE A 210 8.28 -0.28 -4.39
C PHE A 210 7.46 -0.66 -5.64
N SER A 211 6.50 0.19 -5.99
CA SER A 211 5.60 -0.03 -7.13
C SER A 211 6.33 0.05 -8.46
N PHE A 212 7.25 1.01 -8.62
CA PHE A 212 8.12 1.06 -9.81
C PHE A 212 9.04 -0.15 -9.89
N GLY A 213 9.58 -0.61 -8.76
CA GLY A 213 10.37 -1.84 -8.68
C GLY A 213 9.59 -3.06 -9.18
N LEU A 214 8.38 -3.29 -8.65
CA LEU A 214 7.52 -4.39 -9.07
C LEU A 214 7.09 -4.25 -10.54
N ALA A 215 6.71 -3.06 -10.96
CA ALA A 215 6.30 -2.80 -12.33
C ALA A 215 7.43 -3.11 -13.33
N GLY A 216 8.67 -2.75 -12.99
CA GLY A 216 9.83 -3.09 -13.79
C GLY A 216 10.10 -4.59 -13.86
N VAL A 217 9.97 -5.33 -12.74
CA VAL A 217 10.09 -6.80 -12.74
C VAL A 217 9.05 -7.42 -13.67
N ILE A 218 7.78 -7.04 -13.54
CA ILE A 218 6.69 -7.54 -14.38
C ILE A 218 6.96 -7.22 -15.86
N TYR A 219 7.37 -5.99 -16.17
CA TYR A 219 7.71 -5.58 -17.53
C TYR A 219 8.85 -6.42 -18.13
N LEU A 220 9.92 -6.65 -17.36
CA LEU A 220 11.08 -7.41 -17.81
C LEU A 220 10.76 -8.89 -18.00
N CYS A 221 9.95 -9.49 -17.11
CA CYS A 221 9.48 -10.86 -17.25
C CYS A 221 8.60 -11.03 -18.49
N LEU A 222 7.68 -10.10 -18.75
CA LEU A 222 6.77 -10.18 -19.91
C LEU A 222 7.42 -9.81 -21.25
N THR A 223 8.48 -9.00 -21.22
CA THR A 223 9.28 -8.68 -22.42
C THR A 223 10.51 -9.57 -22.56
N GLY A 224 10.68 -10.52 -21.63
CA GLY A 224 11.71 -11.54 -21.62
C GLY A 224 11.65 -12.38 -22.88
N GLN A 225 12.71 -12.28 -23.66
CA GLN A 225 12.89 -12.93 -24.95
C GLN A 225 13.20 -14.41 -24.70
N SER A 226 12.18 -15.27 -24.77
CA SER A 226 12.39 -16.68 -25.14
C SER A 226 12.80 -16.77 -26.61
#